data_AF-A0A432STY0-F1
#
_entry.id   AF-A0A432STY0-F1
#
_cell.length_a   1.000
_cell.length_b   1.000
_cell.length_c   1.000
_cell.angle_alpha   90.00
_cell.angle_beta   90.00
_cell.angle_gamma   90.00
#
_symmetry.space_group_name_H-M   'P 1'
#
loop_
_entity.id
_entity.type
_entity.pdbx_description
1 polymer ?
#
loop_
_entity_poly.entity_id
_entity_poly.type
_entity_poly.pdbx_seq_one_letter_code
_entity_poly.pdbx_strand_id
1 'polypeptide(L)'
;MDKMIKESVATLFCHAIKLDNKDLKVEKPLFCRFMGENFDCNSEESQKLLEEIMNKDCDNIDTHISIVSNALYNEPYWKMHLLKQLNHIIFKSNIRDEDYDFFDKVKESFFKR
;
A
#
# COMPACT_ATOMS: atom_id res chain seq x y z
N MET A 1 -7.22 13.73 5.32
CA MET A 1 -7.63 12.36 5.02
C MET A 1 -7.74 11.59 6.33
N ASP A 2 -8.67 10.64 6.46
CA ASP A 2 -8.92 9.91 7.71
C ASP A 2 -7.70 9.06 8.12
N LYS A 3 -7.41 8.98 9.42
CA LYS A 3 -6.28 8.20 9.98
C LYS A 3 -6.38 6.74 9.56
N MET A 4 -7.60 6.22 9.49
CA MET A 4 -7.91 4.85 9.06
C MET A 4 -7.55 4.57 7.60
N ILE A 5 -7.70 5.56 6.70
CA ILE A 5 -7.31 5.43 5.29
C ILE A 5 -5.79 5.41 5.17
N LYS A 6 -5.11 6.30 5.91
CA LYS A 6 -3.64 6.35 5.97
C LYS A 6 -3.06 5.02 6.41
N GLU A 7 -3.57 4.47 7.50
CA GLU A 7 -3.16 3.14 8.00
C GLU A 7 -3.46 2.06 6.96
N SER A 8 -4.61 2.09 6.30
CA SER A 8 -4.97 1.08 5.31
C SER A 8 -4.08 1.10 4.08
N VAL A 9 -3.78 2.28 3.52
CA VAL A 9 -2.84 2.42 2.40
C VAL A 9 -1.45 1.95 2.80
N ALA A 10 -0.99 2.33 3.99
CA ALA A 10 0.29 1.87 4.51
C ALA A 10 0.33 0.35 4.66
N THR A 11 -0.76 -0.29 5.11
CA THR A 11 -0.87 -1.75 5.17
C THR A 11 -0.78 -2.40 3.80
N LEU A 12 -1.41 -1.83 2.76
CA LEU A 12 -1.30 -2.36 1.39
C LEU A 12 0.16 -2.35 0.91
N PHE A 13 0.88 -1.26 1.14
CA PHE A 13 2.30 -1.16 0.78
C PHE A 13 3.18 -2.12 1.58
N CYS A 14 2.96 -2.25 2.89
CA CYS A 14 3.70 -3.18 3.73
C CYS A 14 3.47 -4.64 3.31
N HIS A 15 2.24 -4.99 2.94
CA HIS A 15 1.92 -6.32 2.44
C HIS A 15 2.67 -6.65 1.15
N ALA A 16 2.71 -5.72 0.18
CA ALA A 16 3.49 -5.87 -1.03
C ALA A 16 5.01 -6.04 -0.76
N ILE A 17 5.54 -5.33 0.24
CA ILE A 17 6.95 -5.45 0.65
C ILE A 17 7.22 -6.80 1.32
N LYS A 18 6.30 -7.27 2.19
CA LYS A 18 6.40 -8.57 2.89
C LYS A 18 6.33 -9.75 1.93
N LEU A 19 5.40 -9.72 0.97
CA LEU A 19 5.20 -10.81 0.00
C LEU A 19 6.51 -11.13 -0.74
N ASP A 20 7.16 -10.10 -1.25
CA ASP A 20 8.35 -10.27 -2.07
C ASP A 20 9.66 -10.36 -1.26
N ASN A 21 9.58 -10.52 0.08
CA ASN A 21 10.72 -10.60 0.99
C ASN A 21 11.78 -9.51 0.71
N LYS A 22 11.32 -8.30 0.35
CA LYS A 22 12.19 -7.22 -0.13
C LYS A 22 13.06 -6.71 1.01
N ASP A 23 14.25 -6.22 0.67
CA ASP A 23 15.10 -5.53 1.63
C ASP A 23 14.40 -4.25 2.12
N LEU A 24 13.97 -4.28 3.38
CA LEU A 24 13.32 -3.15 4.05
C LEU A 24 14.17 -1.88 4.00
N LYS A 25 15.50 -1.97 3.91
CA LYS A 25 16.36 -0.79 3.79
C LYS A 25 16.16 -0.06 2.46
N VAL A 26 15.86 -0.80 1.39
CA VAL A 26 15.63 -0.24 0.04
C VAL A 26 14.20 0.27 -0.08
N GLU A 27 13.24 -0.42 0.54
CA GLU A 27 11.82 -0.09 0.41
C GLU A 27 11.35 0.96 1.42
N LYS A 28 11.99 1.09 2.59
CA LYS A 28 11.69 2.14 3.59
C LYS A 28 11.71 3.57 3.02
N PRO A 29 12.74 4.04 2.29
CA PRO A 29 12.72 5.38 1.71
C PRO A 29 11.65 5.54 0.62
N LEU A 30 11.34 4.47 -0.12
CA LEU A 30 10.29 4.48 -1.13
C LEU A 30 8.90 4.63 -0.48
N PHE A 31 8.65 3.84 0.57
CA PHE A 31 7.44 3.92 1.38
C PHE A 31 7.26 5.33 1.96
N CYS A 32 8.30 5.91 2.57
CA CYS A 32 8.26 7.27 3.10
C CYS A 32 7.90 8.30 2.03
N ARG A 33 8.46 8.16 0.83
CA ARG A 33 8.13 9.05 -0.29
C ARG A 33 6.65 8.94 -0.68
N PHE A 34 6.12 7.73 -0.83
CA PHE A 34 4.71 7.54 -1.20
C PHE A 34 3.74 8.01 -0.12
N MET A 35 4.07 7.80 1.15
CA MET A 35 3.26 8.34 2.26
C MET A 35 3.31 9.87 2.31
N GLY A 36 4.44 10.48 1.97
CA GLY A 36 4.55 11.93 1.79
C GLY A 36 3.68 12.44 0.63
N GLU A 37 3.76 11.81 -0.53
CA GLU A 37 2.95 12.17 -1.71
C GLU A 37 1.44 12.02 -1.45
N ASN A 38 1.03 10.99 -0.70
CA ASN A 38 -0.37 10.66 -0.46
C ASN A 38 -0.99 11.35 0.77
N PHE A 39 -0.20 11.64 1.81
CA PHE A 39 -0.75 12.10 3.08
C PHE A 39 0.01 13.28 3.67
N ASP A 40 0.97 13.84 2.92
CA ASP A 40 1.89 14.89 3.39
C ASP A 40 2.63 14.49 4.67
N CYS A 41 2.85 13.18 4.85
CA CYS A 41 3.57 12.65 6.00
C CYS A 41 5.05 13.01 5.92
N ASN A 42 5.61 13.41 7.05
CA ASN A 42 7.05 13.56 7.17
C ASN A 42 7.74 12.17 7.22
N SER A 43 9.06 12.17 6.99
CA SER A 43 9.84 10.93 6.99
C SER A 43 9.74 10.18 8.33
N GLU A 44 9.79 10.88 9.46
CA GLU A 44 9.76 10.24 10.78
C GLU A 44 8.42 9.54 11.08
N GLU A 45 7.31 10.20 10.78
CA GLU A 45 5.95 9.67 10.92
C GLU A 45 5.75 8.44 10.04
N SER A 46 6.18 8.53 8.78
CA SER A 46 6.08 7.42 7.83
C SER A 46 6.92 6.22 8.29
N GLN A 47 8.11 6.46 8.84
CA GLN A 47 8.96 5.38 9.36
C GLN A 47 8.35 4.69 10.58
N LYS A 48 7.78 5.46 11.52
CA LYS A 48 7.07 4.89 12.67
C LYS A 48 5.88 4.04 12.22
N LEU A 49 5.10 4.54 11.26
CA LEU A 49 3.97 3.79 10.71
C LEU A 49 4.40 2.49 10.03
N LEU A 50 5.50 2.52 9.25
CA LEU A 50 6.08 1.32 8.65
C LEU A 50 6.48 0.30 9.72
N GLU A 51 7.20 0.72 10.75
CA GLU A 51 7.64 -0.16 11.84
C GLU A 51 6.46 -0.75 12.63
N GLU A 52 5.43 0.06 12.91
CA GLU A 52 4.21 -0.39 13.57
C GLU A 52 3.44 -1.45 12.76
N ILE A 53 3.30 -1.25 11.45
CA ILE A 53 2.55 -2.18 10.58
C ILE A 53 3.38 -3.42 10.28
N MET A 54 4.70 -3.29 10.10
CA MET A 54 5.57 -4.44 9.86
C MET A 54 5.57 -5.40 11.07
N ASN A 55 5.50 -4.86 12.29
CA ASN A 55 5.40 -5.64 13.53
C ASN A 55 4.00 -6.21 13.82
N LYS A 56 2.97 -5.77 13.10
CA LYS A 56 1.62 -6.35 13.17
C LYS A 56 1.48 -7.48 12.15
N ASP A 57 0.83 -8.57 12.55
CA ASP A 57 0.37 -9.58 11.61
C ASP A 57 -0.69 -8.96 10.70
N CYS A 58 -0.35 -8.84 9.42
CA CYS A 58 -1.18 -8.18 8.41
C CYS A 58 -2.24 -9.16 7.87
N ASP A 59 -2.93 -9.88 8.76
CA ASP A 59 -3.83 -10.98 8.39
C ASP A 59 -5.13 -10.53 7.71
N ASN A 60 -5.44 -9.22 7.74
CA ASN A 60 -6.71 -8.70 7.23
C ASN A 60 -6.54 -7.69 6.08
N ILE A 61 -5.78 -8.09 5.07
CA ILE A 61 -5.53 -7.27 3.88
C ILE A 61 -6.83 -6.88 3.16
N ASP A 62 -7.81 -7.78 3.13
CA ASP A 62 -9.09 -7.57 2.42
C ASP A 62 -9.94 -6.46 3.05
N THR A 63 -9.88 -6.32 4.37
CA THR A 63 -10.53 -5.21 5.07
C THR A 63 -9.86 -3.89 4.68
N HIS A 64 -8.52 -3.83 4.65
CA HIS A 64 -7.81 -2.62 4.25
C HIS A 64 -8.06 -2.25 2.78
N ILE A 65 -8.11 -3.24 1.87
CA ILE A 65 -8.50 -3.01 0.47
C ILE A 65 -9.90 -2.39 0.40
N SER A 66 -10.86 -2.93 1.15
CA SER A 66 -12.25 -2.43 1.17
C SER A 66 -12.34 -1.01 1.73
N ILE A 67 -11.59 -0.70 2.79
CA ILE A 67 -11.53 0.64 3.39
C ILE A 67 -11.01 1.65 2.37
N VAL A 68 -9.90 1.34 1.70
CA VAL A 68 -9.31 2.23 0.70
C VAL A 68 -10.23 2.38 -0.51
N SER A 69 -10.83 1.29 -0.99
CA SER A 69 -11.75 1.34 -2.14
C SER A 69 -12.96 2.23 -1.85
N ASN A 70 -13.59 2.08 -0.68
CA ASN A 70 -14.72 2.90 -0.25
C ASN A 70 -14.33 4.38 -0.09
N ALA A 71 -13.18 4.65 0.55
CA ALA A 71 -12.67 6.00 0.73
C ALA A 71 -12.39 6.71 -0.60
N LEU A 72 -11.94 5.97 -1.60
CA LEU A 72 -11.60 6.50 -2.92
C LEU A 72 -12.73 6.39 -3.93
N TYR A 73 -13.96 6.02 -3.53
CA TYR A 73 -15.05 5.68 -4.45
C TYR A 73 -15.22 6.66 -5.63
N ASN A 74 -15.20 7.97 -5.36
CA ASN A 74 -15.32 9.05 -6.34
C ASN A 74 -14.00 9.76 -6.68
N GLU A 75 -12.86 9.16 -6.33
CA GLU A 75 -11.53 9.75 -6.48
C GLU A 75 -10.68 8.97 -7.51
N PRO A 76 -11.02 9.03 -8.82
CA PRO A 76 -10.38 8.19 -9.84
C PRO A 76 -8.88 8.47 -10.00
N TYR A 77 -8.45 9.72 -9.80
CA TYR A 77 -7.04 10.09 -9.83
C TYR A 77 -6.26 9.40 -8.71
N TRP A 78 -6.81 9.39 -7.49
CA TRP A 78 -6.21 8.71 -6.34
C TRP A 78 -6.15 7.21 -6.53
N LYS A 79 -7.21 6.58 -7.04
CA LYS A 79 -7.21 5.14 -7.35
C LYS A 79 -6.06 4.78 -8.29
N MET A 80 -5.90 5.55 -9.37
CA MET A 80 -4.84 5.32 -10.36
C MET A 80 -3.45 5.62 -9.78
N HIS A 81 -3.31 6.66 -8.96
CA HIS A 81 -2.04 7.01 -8.33
C HIS A 81 -1.57 5.92 -7.36
N LEU A 82 -2.45 5.42 -6.48
CA LEU A 82 -2.14 4.32 -5.58
C LEU A 82 -1.79 3.03 -6.32
N LEU A 83 -2.52 2.69 -7.39
CA LEU A 83 -2.19 1.50 -8.19
C LEU A 83 -0.80 1.64 -8.82
N LYS A 84 -0.41 2.82 -9.33
CA LYS A 84 0.94 3.04 -9.87
C LYS A 84 2.03 2.87 -8.80
N GLN A 85 1.80 3.41 -7.60
CA GLN A 85 2.75 3.26 -6.49
C GLN A 85 2.85 1.80 -6.04
N LEU A 86 1.73 1.11 -5.91
CA LEU A 86 1.69 -0.31 -5.57
C LEU A 86 2.43 -1.16 -6.62
N ASN A 87 2.19 -0.88 -7.90
CA ASN A 87 2.89 -1.51 -9.01
C ASN A 87 4.40 -1.27 -8.92
N HIS A 88 4.84 -0.06 -8.57
CA HIS A 88 6.25 0.25 -8.41
C HIS A 88 6.90 -0.50 -7.25
N ILE A 89 6.17 -0.73 -6.16
CA ILE A 89 6.64 -1.58 -5.07
C ILE A 89 6.78 -3.00 -5.58
N ILE A 90 5.72 -3.58 -6.17
CA ILE A 90 5.68 -4.99 -6.60
C ILE A 90 6.74 -5.31 -7.65
N PHE A 91 6.79 -4.56 -8.75
CA PHE A 91 7.56 -4.90 -9.98
C PHE A 91 9.08 -4.79 -9.87
N LYS A 92 9.62 -4.47 -8.69
CA LYS A 92 11.04 -4.19 -8.51
C LYS A 92 11.92 -5.44 -8.33
N SER A 93 11.34 -6.63 -8.16
CA SER A 93 12.06 -7.90 -7.93
C SER A 93 11.56 -9.03 -8.84
N ASN A 94 11.94 -10.29 -8.57
CA ASN A 94 11.39 -11.48 -9.22
C ASN A 94 9.89 -11.61 -8.93
N ILE A 95 9.08 -11.07 -9.83
CA ILE A 95 7.62 -11.08 -9.72
C ILE A 95 7.12 -12.52 -9.67
N ARG A 96 6.34 -12.84 -8.63
CA ARG A 96 5.68 -14.13 -8.44
C ARG A 96 4.20 -14.00 -8.80
N ASP A 97 3.55 -15.13 -9.08
CA ASP A 97 2.12 -15.17 -9.40
C ASP A 97 1.26 -14.54 -8.28
N GLU A 98 1.65 -14.77 -7.02
CA GLU A 98 1.01 -14.17 -5.84
C GLU A 98 1.02 -12.63 -5.85
N ASP A 99 2.04 -12.02 -6.44
CA ASP A 99 2.16 -10.56 -6.49
C ASP A 99 1.20 -9.98 -7.55
N TYR A 100 0.97 -10.71 -8.65
CA TYR A 100 -0.05 -10.38 -9.65
C TYR A 100 -1.46 -10.54 -9.07
N ASP A 101 -1.72 -11.65 -8.36
CA ASP A 101 -3.00 -11.91 -7.72
C ASP A 101 -3.36 -10.80 -6.72
N PHE A 102 -2.39 -10.38 -5.91
CA PHE A 102 -2.59 -9.26 -4.98
C PHE A 102 -2.87 -7.95 -5.70
N PHE A 103 -2.08 -7.61 -6.74
CA PHE A 103 -2.29 -6.38 -7.50
C PHE A 103 -3.67 -6.35 -8.19
N ASP A 104 -4.04 -7.43 -8.86
CA ASP A 104 -5.32 -7.54 -9.53
C ASP A 104 -6.48 -7.51 -8.53
N LYS A 105 -6.32 -8.10 -7.33
CA LYS A 105 -7.32 -7.98 -6.26
C LYS A 105 -7.57 -6.53 -5.83
N VAL A 106 -6.51 -5.73 -5.64
CA VAL A 106 -6.64 -4.30 -5.30
C VAL A 106 -7.28 -3.53 -6.45
N LYS A 107 -6.80 -3.73 -7.67
CA LYS A 107 -7.32 -3.09 -8.88
C LYS A 107 -8.79 -3.41 -9.10
N GLU A 108 -9.16 -4.68 -8.99
CA GLU A 108 -10.55 -5.11 -9.07
C GLU A 108 -11.36 -4.40 -7.99
N SER A 109 -10.95 -4.40 -6.72
CA SER A 109 -11.71 -3.71 -5.67
C SER A 109 -11.93 -2.23 -5.95
N PHE A 110 -10.97 -1.53 -6.56
CA PHE A 110 -11.08 -0.11 -6.88
C PHE A 110 -12.09 0.19 -8.01
N PHE A 111 -12.36 -0.78 -8.88
CA PHE A 111 -13.18 -0.58 -10.09
C PHE A 111 -14.35 -1.55 -10.25
N LYS A 112 -14.46 -2.60 -9.42
CA LYS A 112 -15.62 -3.48 -9.35
C LYS A 112 -16.81 -2.68 -8.82
N ARG A 113 -17.92 -2.85 -9.50
CA ARG A 113 -19.25 -2.43 -9.07
C ARG A 113 -20.11 -3.67 -8.98
#